data_AF-A0A8K0NXQ7-F1
#
_entry.id   AF-A0A8K0NXQ7-F1
#
_cell.length_a   1.000
_cell.length_b   1.000
_cell.length_c   1.000
_cell.angle_alpha   90.00
_cell.angle_beta   90.00
_cell.angle_gamma   90.00
#
_symmetry.space_group_name_H-M   'P 1'
#
loop_
_entity.id
_entity.type
_entity.pdbx_description
1 polymer ?
#
loop_
_entity_poly.entity_id
_entity_poly.type
_entity_poly.pdbx_seq_one_letter_code
_entity_poly.pdbx_strand_id
1 'polypeptide(L)'
;MFANLKNKIREETGSDIAKLAPILNSPPNTQTKGLGGSSNRHSNYGSTSSLSSFTEPDGAKEDTLSDGKGSCGSAGRMGVSGRGDRRGEEEWVRALERRDTEWRRKLEEQESEFNTKLEEKESEWSRSLDLLTSEKAVLEEEKRDVVRQKLALEEALKEAKEYKKKAIQYQEDMDQLEGFQTQEMAKIKHLLLVKEQELEEKVQQLKESESRAESLRIELRNHAQQLNDLQIMLLH
;
A
#
# COMPACT_ATOMS: atom_id res chain seq x y z
N MET A 1 -13.46 1.27 40.17
CA MET A 1 -12.82 1.99 39.05
C MET A 1 -12.19 1.06 38.01
N PHE A 2 -11.43 0.02 38.41
CA PHE A 2 -10.84 -0.96 37.47
C PHE A 2 -11.83 -1.78 36.63
N ALA A 3 -13.06 -2.01 37.12
CA ALA A 3 -14.09 -2.76 36.38
C ALA A 3 -14.59 -2.01 35.13
N ASN A 4 -14.72 -0.68 35.22
CA ASN A 4 -15.14 0.14 34.08
C ASN A 4 -14.08 0.21 32.99
N LEU A 5 -12.80 0.23 33.37
CA LEU A 5 -11.68 0.23 32.42
C LEU A 5 -11.61 -1.09 31.64
N LYS A 6 -11.82 -2.24 32.31
CA LYS A 6 -11.87 -3.55 31.65
C LYS A 6 -13.04 -3.68 30.66
N ASN A 7 -14.20 -3.14 31.02
CA ASN A 7 -15.36 -3.14 30.13
C ASN A 7 -15.15 -2.24 28.91
N LYS A 8 -14.55 -1.06 29.10
CA LYS A 8 -14.26 -0.12 28.01
C LYS A 8 -13.26 -0.67 26.99
N ILE A 9 -12.21 -1.35 27.45
CA ILE A 9 -11.24 -2.02 26.57
C ILE A 9 -11.89 -3.21 25.83
N ARG A 10 -12.79 -3.97 26.49
CA ARG A 10 -13.50 -5.07 25.85
C ARG A 10 -14.44 -4.58 24.73
N GLU A 11 -15.11 -3.46 24.93
CA GLU A 11 -15.97 -2.83 23.91
C GLU A 11 -15.16 -2.26 22.74
N GLU A 12 -14.03 -1.59 22.99
CA GLU A 12 -13.24 -0.95 21.93
C GLU A 12 -12.41 -1.94 21.10
N THR A 13 -12.05 -3.10 21.66
CA THR A 13 -11.13 -4.07 21.02
C THR A 13 -11.81 -5.38 20.62
N GLY A 14 -13.09 -5.58 20.96
CA GLY A 14 -13.87 -6.78 20.63
C GLY A 14 -13.31 -8.10 21.19
N SER A 15 -12.32 -8.05 22.08
CA SER A 15 -11.57 -9.22 22.54
C SER A 15 -11.21 -9.11 24.02
N ASP A 16 -11.39 -10.22 24.75
CA ASP A 16 -11.07 -10.28 26.18
C ASP A 16 -9.56 -10.11 26.42
N ILE A 17 -9.19 -9.15 27.28
CA ILE A 17 -7.80 -8.91 27.74
C ILE A 17 -7.13 -10.20 28.23
N ALA A 18 -7.90 -11.15 28.78
CA ALA A 18 -7.41 -12.45 29.23
C ALA A 18 -6.78 -13.29 28.08
N LYS A 19 -7.17 -13.06 26.82
CA LYS A 19 -6.58 -13.72 25.64
C LYS A 19 -5.28 -13.06 25.18
N LEU A 20 -4.99 -11.84 25.63
CA LEU A 20 -3.77 -11.08 25.29
C LEU A 20 -2.67 -11.18 26.36
N ALA A 21 -3.04 -11.51 27.60
CA ALA A 21 -2.12 -11.74 28.70
C ALA A 21 -1.00 -12.78 28.43
N PRO A 22 -1.22 -13.86 27.63
CA PRO A 22 -0.14 -14.80 27.31
C PRO A 22 0.91 -14.24 26.33
N ILE A 23 0.57 -13.19 25.56
CA ILE A 23 1.43 -12.64 24.51
C ILE A 23 2.44 -11.63 25.08
N LEU A 24 2.09 -10.95 26.18
CA LEU A 24 2.94 -9.89 26.76
C LEU A 24 4.02 -10.39 27.73
N ASN A 25 3.92 -11.62 28.23
CA ASN A 25 4.76 -12.14 29.32
C ASN A 25 5.81 -13.20 28.91
N SER A 26 6.16 -13.33 27.63
CA SER A 26 7.18 -14.30 27.19
C SER A 26 8.52 -13.63 26.87
N PRO A 27 9.67 -14.11 27.42
CA PRO A 27 11.00 -13.59 27.10
C PRO A 27 11.46 -14.05 25.71
N PRO A 28 12.44 -13.36 25.07
CA PRO A 28 12.71 -13.55 23.66
C PRO A 28 13.70 -14.71 23.46
N ASN A 29 13.24 -15.91 23.10
CA ASN A 29 13.92 -16.73 22.08
C ASN A 29 13.17 -18.01 21.64
N THR A 30 13.43 -18.36 20.38
CA THR A 30 13.30 -19.67 19.71
C THR A 30 11.91 -20.32 19.52
N GLN A 31 11.53 -20.41 18.23
CA GLN A 31 10.75 -21.44 17.54
C GLN A 31 9.48 -22.02 18.20
N THR A 32 8.32 -21.91 17.53
CA THR A 32 7.58 -23.06 16.97
C THR A 32 6.26 -22.65 16.28
N LYS A 33 6.03 -23.25 15.11
CA LYS A 33 4.78 -23.83 14.56
C LYS A 33 3.52 -23.56 15.43
N GLY A 34 2.40 -23.01 14.97
CA GLY A 34 1.73 -23.11 13.68
C GLY A 34 0.35 -23.78 13.88
N LEU A 35 -0.74 -23.03 13.72
CA LEU A 35 -2.15 -23.44 13.48
C LEU A 35 -2.86 -22.13 13.06
N GLY A 36 -3.19 -21.78 11.81
CA GLY A 36 -3.91 -22.45 10.70
C GLY A 36 -5.09 -21.50 10.35
N GLY A 37 -5.54 -21.21 9.13
CA GLY A 37 -5.13 -21.36 7.74
C GLY A 37 -5.43 -20.03 7.01
N SER A 38 -5.32 -19.82 5.71
CA SER A 38 -5.49 -20.69 4.55
C SER A 38 -4.90 -19.98 3.32
N SER A 39 -4.28 -20.78 2.43
CA SER A 39 -4.15 -20.58 0.98
C SER A 39 -3.29 -19.41 0.44
N ASN A 40 -2.02 -19.67 0.12
CA ASN A 40 -1.66 -19.88 -1.29
C ASN A 40 -0.31 -20.63 -1.39
N ARG A 41 -0.32 -21.75 -2.12
CA ARG A 41 0.83 -22.59 -2.43
C ARG A 41 1.47 -22.06 -3.71
N HIS A 42 2.80 -21.92 -3.75
CA HIS A 42 3.65 -22.38 -4.85
C HIS A 42 5.10 -22.43 -4.37
N SER A 43 5.57 -23.64 -4.07
CA SER A 43 6.99 -24.01 -4.05
C SER A 43 7.30 -24.68 -5.38
N ASN A 44 8.36 -24.28 -6.08
CA ASN A 44 9.14 -25.14 -6.98
C ASN A 44 10.56 -24.57 -7.02
N TYR A 45 11.53 -25.21 -6.37
CA TYR A 45 12.33 -26.31 -6.93
C TYR A 45 13.37 -25.78 -7.92
N GLY A 46 14.53 -25.37 -7.39
CA GLY A 46 15.72 -25.05 -8.16
C GLY A 46 16.53 -26.31 -8.41
N SER A 47 16.23 -27.00 -9.51
CA SER A 47 17.15 -27.94 -10.20
C SER A 47 17.96 -27.13 -11.21
N THR A 48 19.29 -27.20 -11.30
CA THR A 48 20.14 -28.33 -11.74
C THR A 48 19.64 -29.03 -13.01
N SER A 49 19.96 -28.48 -14.17
CA SER A 49 20.20 -29.22 -15.43
C SER A 49 20.93 -28.26 -16.38
N SER A 50 22.21 -28.47 -16.70
CA SER A 50 22.73 -29.42 -17.71
C SER A 50 22.27 -29.04 -19.12
N LEU A 51 23.00 -28.14 -19.79
CA LEU A 51 22.96 -28.01 -21.24
C LEU A 51 24.10 -28.85 -21.82
N SER A 52 23.80 -30.12 -22.04
CA SER A 52 24.52 -30.97 -22.98
C SER A 52 24.06 -30.66 -24.40
N SER A 53 25.04 -30.43 -25.27
CA SER A 53 25.12 -31.00 -26.62
C SER A 53 23.94 -30.76 -27.58
N PHE A 54 24.05 -29.73 -28.42
CA PHE A 54 23.59 -29.83 -29.80
C PHE A 54 24.81 -30.02 -30.70
N THR A 55 25.03 -31.28 -31.06
CA THR A 55 25.77 -31.71 -32.24
C THR A 55 24.95 -31.32 -33.47
N GLU A 56 25.50 -30.46 -34.33
CA GLU A 56 24.99 -30.35 -35.69
C GLU A 56 25.37 -31.59 -36.51
N PRO A 57 24.45 -32.11 -37.33
CA PRO A 57 24.69 -33.27 -38.16
C PRO A 57 25.57 -32.92 -39.37
N ASP A 58 26.68 -33.66 -39.44
CA ASP A 58 27.46 -33.93 -40.63
C ASP A 58 26.55 -34.55 -41.72
N GLY A 59 26.60 -34.03 -42.95
CA GLY A 59 25.63 -34.43 -43.97
C GLY A 59 25.75 -33.78 -45.35
N ALA A 60 26.95 -33.44 -45.82
CA ALA A 60 27.19 -33.18 -47.24
C ALA A 60 27.88 -34.40 -47.88
N LYS A 61 27.09 -35.43 -48.20
CA LYS A 61 27.47 -36.47 -49.16
C LYS A 61 27.20 -35.91 -50.56
N GLU A 62 28.25 -35.47 -51.24
CA GLU A 62 28.21 -35.23 -52.68
C GLU A 62 28.64 -36.51 -53.38
N ASP A 63 27.65 -37.34 -53.74
CA ASP A 63 27.85 -38.52 -54.58
C ASP A 63 27.96 -38.09 -56.05
N THR A 64 29.20 -38.12 -56.54
CA THR A 64 29.64 -38.86 -57.74
C THR A 64 28.62 -39.12 -58.86
N LEU A 65 28.76 -38.41 -59.99
CA LEU A 65 28.50 -38.92 -61.35
C LEU A 65 29.66 -38.44 -62.23
N SER A 66 30.73 -39.22 -62.38
CA SER A 66 30.91 -40.23 -63.45
C SER A 66 30.91 -39.62 -64.85
N ASP A 67 32.01 -38.95 -65.20
CA ASP A 67 32.28 -38.49 -66.56
C ASP A 67 32.80 -39.67 -67.40
N GLY A 68 31.83 -40.45 -67.91
CA GLY A 68 32.03 -41.57 -68.81
C GLY A 68 32.34 -41.08 -70.23
N LYS A 69 33.63 -41.10 -70.55
CA LYS A 69 34.26 -41.30 -71.87
C LYS A 69 33.30 -41.72 -73.01
N GLY A 70 33.05 -40.80 -73.94
CA GLY A 70 32.30 -41.04 -75.18
C GLY A 70 33.01 -40.43 -76.40
N SER A 71 33.90 -41.21 -77.00
CA SER A 71 34.48 -40.96 -78.32
C SER A 71 33.39 -40.93 -79.40
N CYS A 72 33.30 -39.86 -80.19
CA CYS A 72 32.77 -39.96 -81.55
C CYS A 72 33.46 -38.95 -82.48
N GLY A 73 34.00 -39.49 -83.58
CA GLY A 73 34.75 -38.74 -84.58
C GLY A 73 33.84 -37.85 -85.41
N SER A 74 34.31 -36.64 -85.69
CA SER A 74 33.71 -35.77 -86.70
C SER A 74 34.21 -36.19 -88.08
N ALA A 75 33.47 -37.14 -88.67
CA ALA A 75 33.44 -37.35 -90.10
C ALA A 75 32.09 -36.84 -90.61
N GLY A 76 32.09 -36.08 -91.70
CA GLY A 76 30.87 -35.83 -92.47
C GLY A 76 30.51 -34.37 -92.62
N ARG A 77 31.27 -33.69 -93.47
CA ARG A 77 30.82 -32.50 -94.20
C ARG A 77 29.69 -32.93 -95.15
N MET A 78 28.43 -32.76 -94.77
CA MET A 78 27.27 -32.67 -95.66
C MET A 78 26.58 -31.35 -95.32
N GLY A 79 26.49 -30.39 -96.22
CA GLY A 79 25.77 -30.53 -97.48
C GLY A 79 24.40 -29.87 -97.30
N VAL A 80 24.42 -28.54 -97.18
CA VAL A 80 23.22 -27.69 -97.11
C VAL A 80 22.44 -27.86 -98.41
N SER A 81 21.27 -28.49 -98.37
CA SER A 81 20.17 -28.19 -99.30
C SER A 81 18.86 -28.81 -98.81
N GLY A 82 17.92 -27.98 -98.38
CA GLY A 82 16.60 -28.41 -97.93
C GLY A 82 15.72 -27.25 -97.50
N ARG A 83 15.16 -26.48 -98.45
CA ARG A 83 14.16 -25.44 -98.15
C ARG A 83 12.77 -26.02 -97.77
N GLY A 84 12.67 -27.34 -97.55
CA GLY A 84 11.44 -28.03 -97.13
C GLY A 84 11.37 -28.43 -95.64
N ASP A 85 12.48 -28.37 -94.90
CA ASP A 85 12.58 -28.81 -93.49
C ASP A 85 12.49 -27.65 -92.47
N ARG A 86 12.54 -26.40 -92.95
CA ARG A 86 12.46 -25.20 -92.09
C ARG A 86 11.12 -25.07 -91.39
N ARG A 87 10.04 -25.55 -91.99
CA ARG A 87 8.69 -25.39 -91.41
C ARG A 87 8.50 -26.27 -90.16
N GLY A 88 9.08 -27.47 -90.16
CA GLY A 88 9.10 -28.36 -89.00
C GLY A 88 10.05 -27.84 -87.93
N GLU A 89 11.24 -27.39 -88.32
CA GLU A 89 12.22 -26.76 -87.42
C GLU A 89 11.66 -25.51 -86.74
N GLU A 90 11.00 -24.62 -87.48
CA GLU A 90 10.30 -23.44 -86.94
C GLU A 90 9.15 -23.81 -85.99
N GLU A 91 8.46 -24.93 -86.22
CA GLU A 91 7.41 -25.42 -85.32
C GLU A 91 7.98 -26.02 -84.03
N TRP A 92 9.13 -26.71 -84.09
CA TRP A 92 9.87 -27.18 -82.92
C TRP A 92 10.45 -26.03 -82.10
N VAL A 93 11.05 -25.03 -82.76
CA VAL A 93 11.53 -23.80 -82.11
C VAL A 93 10.37 -23.08 -81.41
N ARG A 94 9.24 -22.88 -82.10
CA ARG A 94 8.03 -22.30 -81.48
C ARG A 94 7.45 -23.14 -80.34
N ALA A 95 7.61 -24.46 -80.36
CA ALA A 95 7.17 -25.33 -79.26
C ALA A 95 8.11 -25.24 -78.05
N LEU A 96 9.41 -25.14 -78.29
CA LEU A 96 10.42 -24.94 -77.25
C LEU A 96 10.25 -23.56 -76.59
N GLU A 97 10.08 -22.51 -77.39
CA GLU A 97 9.81 -21.15 -76.90
C GLU A 97 8.53 -21.07 -76.08
N ARG A 98 7.46 -21.76 -76.49
CA ARG A 98 6.23 -21.88 -75.68
C ARG A 98 6.49 -22.60 -74.37
N ARG A 99 7.29 -23.66 -74.38
CA ARG A 99 7.65 -24.39 -73.16
C ARG A 99 8.50 -23.53 -72.22
N ASP A 100 9.46 -22.77 -72.75
CA ASP A 100 10.33 -21.87 -71.99
C ASP A 100 9.56 -20.69 -71.41
N THR A 101 8.64 -20.11 -72.17
CA THR A 101 7.74 -19.05 -71.68
C THR A 101 6.76 -19.56 -70.63
N GLU A 102 6.22 -20.78 -70.79
CA GLU A 102 5.39 -21.43 -69.77
C GLU A 102 6.18 -21.68 -68.48
N TRP A 103 7.43 -22.13 -68.55
CA TRP A 103 8.27 -22.34 -67.37
C TRP A 103 8.66 -21.04 -66.70
N ARG A 104 9.01 -20.01 -67.48
CA ARG A 104 9.28 -18.67 -66.95
C ARG A 104 8.06 -18.10 -66.23
N ARG A 105 6.88 -18.21 -66.83
CA ARG A 105 5.62 -17.78 -66.21
C ARG A 105 5.34 -18.51 -64.90
N LYS A 106 5.57 -19.84 -64.84
CA LYS A 106 5.41 -20.61 -63.60
C LYS A 106 6.40 -20.17 -62.52
N LEU A 107 7.64 -19.86 -62.90
CA LEU A 107 8.65 -19.36 -61.97
C LEU A 107 8.26 -17.98 -61.45
N GLU A 108 7.86 -17.05 -62.33
CA GLU A 108 7.37 -15.71 -61.96
C GLU A 108 6.12 -15.78 -61.07
N GLU A 109 5.18 -16.70 -61.37
CA GLU A 109 3.99 -16.92 -60.56
C GLU A 109 4.37 -17.44 -59.16
N GLN A 110 5.26 -18.42 -59.06
CA GLN A 110 5.80 -18.91 -57.78
C GLN A 110 6.56 -17.81 -57.01
N GLU A 111 7.42 -17.04 -57.66
CA GLU A 111 8.13 -15.91 -57.06
C GLU A 111 7.14 -14.87 -56.52
N SER A 112 6.09 -14.54 -57.28
CA SER A 112 5.05 -13.60 -56.84
C SER A 112 4.25 -14.13 -55.64
N GLU A 113 3.94 -15.43 -55.61
CA GLU A 113 3.26 -16.09 -54.49
C GLU A 113 4.13 -16.12 -53.21
N PHE A 114 5.44 -16.34 -53.34
CA PHE A 114 6.35 -16.28 -52.21
C PHE A 114 6.52 -14.85 -51.71
N ASN A 115 6.61 -13.88 -52.63
CA ASN A 115 6.74 -12.47 -52.27
C ASN A 115 5.49 -11.96 -51.54
N THR A 116 4.28 -12.28 -52.02
CA THR A 116 3.04 -11.90 -51.31
C THR A 116 2.95 -12.53 -49.93
N LYS A 117 3.31 -13.81 -49.78
CA LYS A 117 3.35 -14.47 -48.45
C LYS A 117 4.34 -13.84 -47.50
N LEU A 118 5.52 -13.41 -47.99
CA LEU A 118 6.51 -12.72 -47.18
C LEU A 118 6.01 -11.33 -46.75
N GLU A 119 5.43 -10.55 -47.67
CA GLU A 119 4.84 -9.24 -47.39
C GLU A 119 3.68 -9.35 -46.38
N GLU A 120 2.81 -10.34 -46.52
CA GLU A 120 1.74 -10.62 -45.56
C GLU A 120 2.29 -10.93 -44.18
N LYS A 121 3.32 -11.80 -44.08
CA LYS A 121 3.97 -12.15 -42.82
C LYS A 121 4.69 -10.98 -42.18
N GLU A 122 5.41 -10.19 -42.96
CA GLU A 122 6.06 -8.97 -42.49
C GLU A 122 5.02 -7.96 -41.97
N SER A 123 3.91 -7.79 -42.68
CA SER A 123 2.82 -6.91 -42.25
C SER A 123 2.12 -7.43 -40.98
N GLU A 124 1.91 -8.74 -40.85
CA GLU A 124 1.40 -9.36 -39.61
C GLU A 124 2.34 -9.15 -38.42
N TRP A 125 3.64 -9.35 -38.61
CA TRP A 125 4.64 -9.14 -37.57
C TRP A 125 4.78 -7.67 -37.19
N SER A 126 4.76 -6.76 -38.16
CA SER A 126 4.74 -5.32 -37.90
C SER A 126 3.52 -4.92 -37.06
N ARG A 127 2.32 -5.34 -37.45
CA ARG A 127 1.09 -5.07 -36.67
C ARG A 127 1.16 -5.64 -35.26
N SER A 128 1.69 -6.85 -35.10
CA SER A 128 1.85 -7.48 -33.79
C SER A 128 2.85 -6.72 -32.91
N LEU A 129 3.94 -6.23 -33.50
CA LEU A 129 4.94 -5.42 -32.80
C LEU A 129 4.36 -4.06 -32.38
N ASP A 130 3.57 -3.42 -33.24
CA ASP A 130 2.90 -2.14 -32.94
C ASP A 130 1.90 -2.31 -31.78
N LEU A 131 1.11 -3.38 -31.80
CA LEU A 131 0.19 -3.72 -30.71
C LEU A 131 0.93 -3.90 -29.38
N LEU A 132 1.97 -4.74 -29.36
CA LEU A 132 2.78 -4.96 -28.14
C LEU A 132 3.46 -3.68 -27.65
N THR A 133 3.91 -2.82 -28.56
CA THR A 133 4.53 -1.54 -28.20
C THR A 133 3.50 -0.58 -27.59
N SER A 134 2.30 -0.53 -28.15
CA SER A 134 1.21 0.29 -27.62
C SER A 134 0.73 -0.21 -26.25
N GLU A 135 0.57 -1.52 -26.07
CA GLU A 135 0.19 -2.13 -24.79
C GLU A 135 1.24 -1.88 -23.72
N LYS A 136 2.53 -2.06 -24.06
CA LYS A 136 3.64 -1.75 -23.16
C LYS A 136 3.65 -0.27 -22.74
N ALA A 137 3.32 0.64 -23.65
CA ALA A 137 3.25 2.07 -23.34
C ALA A 137 2.14 2.38 -22.32
N VAL A 138 0.94 1.80 -22.51
CA VAL A 138 -0.19 1.93 -21.59
C VAL A 138 0.16 1.35 -20.22
N LEU A 139 0.72 0.13 -20.16
CA LEU A 139 1.11 -0.50 -18.90
C LEU A 139 2.18 0.29 -18.13
N GLU A 140 3.14 0.91 -18.83
CA GLU A 140 4.12 1.78 -18.16
C GLU A 140 3.49 3.09 -17.68
N GLU A 141 2.46 3.62 -18.33
CA GLU A 141 1.70 4.77 -17.85
C GLU A 141 0.87 4.42 -16.60
N GLU A 142 0.11 3.33 -16.64
CA GLU A 142 -0.64 2.82 -15.49
C GLU A 142 0.27 2.55 -14.28
N LYS A 143 1.46 1.97 -14.53
CA LYS A 143 2.46 1.76 -13.48
C LYS A 143 2.95 3.07 -12.88
N ARG A 144 3.17 4.12 -13.69
CA ARG A 144 3.52 5.45 -13.16
C ARG A 144 2.38 6.01 -12.30
N ASP A 145 1.14 5.81 -12.69
CA ASP A 145 -0.05 6.28 -11.96
C ASP A 145 -0.19 5.57 -10.61
N VAL A 146 -0.02 4.25 -10.60
CA VAL A 146 -0.02 3.47 -9.37
C VAL A 146 1.10 3.93 -8.43
N VAL A 147 2.30 4.21 -8.95
CA VAL A 147 3.41 4.74 -8.14
C VAL A 147 3.07 6.12 -7.57
N ARG A 148 2.47 7.02 -8.36
CA ARG A 148 2.03 8.34 -7.88
C ARG A 148 0.99 8.22 -6.77
N GLN A 149 -0.02 7.37 -6.96
CA GLN A 149 -1.06 7.12 -5.95
C GLN A 149 -0.47 6.51 -4.68
N LYS A 150 0.46 5.55 -4.81
CA LYS A 150 1.15 4.95 -3.67
C LYS A 150 1.87 6.00 -2.84
N LEU A 151 2.64 6.89 -3.47
CA LEU A 151 3.36 7.96 -2.76
C LEU A 151 2.39 8.91 -2.04
N ALA A 152 1.30 9.33 -2.71
CA ALA A 152 0.29 10.18 -2.09
C ALA A 152 -0.38 9.51 -0.87
N LEU A 153 -0.67 8.21 -0.96
CA LEU A 153 -1.23 7.45 0.16
C LEU A 153 -0.22 7.28 1.32
N GLU A 154 1.07 7.10 1.02
CA GLU A 154 2.13 7.04 2.03
C GLU A 154 2.28 8.37 2.77
N GLU A 155 2.20 9.50 2.07
CA GLU A 155 2.19 10.85 2.65
C GLU A 155 0.95 11.07 3.53
N ALA A 156 -0.25 10.80 3.01
CA ALA A 156 -1.49 10.91 3.78
C ALA A 156 -1.48 10.02 5.04
N LEU A 157 -0.90 8.82 4.97
CA LEU A 157 -0.73 7.94 6.11
C LEU A 157 0.23 8.52 7.16
N LYS A 158 1.32 9.18 6.72
CA LYS A 158 2.26 9.86 7.61
C LYS A 158 1.57 11.02 8.34
N GLU A 159 0.84 11.86 7.61
CA GLU A 159 0.09 12.97 8.18
C GLU A 159 -0.96 12.49 9.19
N ALA A 160 -1.73 11.45 8.85
CA ALA A 160 -2.71 10.85 9.75
C ALA A 160 -2.08 10.36 11.06
N LYS A 161 -0.88 9.77 11.00
CA LYS A 161 -0.12 9.35 12.19
C LYS A 161 0.33 10.55 13.03
N GLU A 162 0.72 11.65 12.40
CA GLU A 162 1.09 12.89 13.11
C GLU A 162 -0.11 13.54 13.80
N TYR A 163 -1.26 13.62 13.13
CA TYR A 163 -2.50 14.10 13.74
C TYR A 163 -2.93 13.24 14.93
N LYS A 164 -2.83 11.90 14.82
CA LYS A 164 -3.10 11.00 15.94
C LYS A 164 -2.21 11.29 17.15
N LYS A 165 -0.91 11.53 16.93
CA LYS A 165 0.02 11.89 18.02
C LYS A 165 -0.38 13.20 18.68
N LYS A 166 -0.70 14.24 17.89
CA LYS A 166 -1.17 15.53 18.42
C LYS A 166 -2.46 15.40 19.22
N ALA A 167 -3.41 14.60 18.75
CA ALA A 167 -4.67 14.36 19.46
C ALA A 167 -4.45 13.71 20.83
N ILE A 168 -3.55 12.72 20.91
CA ILE A 168 -3.18 12.09 22.19
C ILE A 168 -2.53 13.12 23.12
N GLN A 169 -1.58 13.92 22.63
CA GLN A 169 -0.96 14.98 23.42
C GLN A 169 -2.00 15.96 23.99
N TYR A 170 -2.94 16.43 23.15
CA TYR A 170 -3.98 17.34 23.62
C TYR A 170 -4.90 16.72 24.67
N GLN A 171 -5.16 15.41 24.57
CA GLN A 171 -5.92 14.72 25.60
C GLN A 171 -5.14 14.65 26.92
N GLU A 172 -3.84 14.33 26.86
CA GLU A 172 -2.97 14.30 28.05
C GLU A 172 -2.87 15.69 28.71
N ASP A 173 -2.73 16.74 27.90
CA ASP A 173 -2.69 18.13 28.39
C ASP A 173 -4.03 18.53 29.05
N MET A 174 -5.16 18.09 28.47
CA MET A 174 -6.49 18.35 29.03
C MET A 174 -6.67 17.64 30.37
N ASP A 175 -6.30 16.37 30.47
CA ASP A 175 -6.38 15.59 31.71
C ASP A 175 -5.51 16.22 32.82
N GLN A 176 -4.34 16.78 32.47
CA GLN A 176 -3.49 17.51 33.41
C GLN A 176 -4.16 18.80 33.92
N LEU A 177 -4.77 19.58 33.02
CA LEU A 177 -5.50 20.79 33.39
C LEU A 177 -6.70 20.48 34.29
N GLU A 178 -7.47 19.43 33.99
CA GLU A 178 -8.56 18.95 34.85
C GLU A 178 -8.05 18.53 36.24
N GLY A 179 -6.86 17.90 36.29
CA GLY A 179 -6.17 17.58 37.54
C GLY A 179 -5.84 18.81 38.38
N PHE A 180 -5.26 19.85 37.76
CA PHE A 180 -4.97 21.12 38.44
C PHE A 180 -6.24 21.81 38.92
N GLN A 181 -7.27 21.89 38.08
CA GLN A 181 -8.55 22.48 38.45
C GLN A 181 -9.18 21.74 39.65
N THR A 182 -9.15 20.41 39.66
CA THR A 182 -9.65 19.61 40.78
C THR A 182 -8.90 19.90 42.07
N GLN A 183 -7.56 20.03 41.99
CA GLN A 183 -6.73 20.37 43.14
C GLN A 183 -7.02 21.78 43.67
N GLU A 184 -7.14 22.77 42.79
CA GLU A 184 -7.47 24.15 43.16
C GLU A 184 -8.86 24.24 43.79
N MET A 185 -9.85 23.56 43.22
CA MET A 185 -11.19 23.48 43.79
C MET A 185 -11.18 22.85 45.19
N ALA A 186 -10.36 21.82 45.43
CA ALA A 186 -10.21 21.23 46.75
C ALA A 186 -9.57 22.21 47.75
N LYS A 187 -8.53 22.95 47.33
CA LYS A 187 -7.90 24.00 48.15
C LYS A 187 -8.90 25.10 48.51
N ILE A 188 -9.68 25.60 47.55
CA ILE A 188 -10.71 26.61 47.77
C ILE A 188 -11.76 26.10 48.75
N LYS A 189 -12.25 24.86 48.57
CA LYS A 189 -13.22 24.24 49.50
C LYS A 189 -12.68 24.18 50.93
N HIS A 190 -11.43 23.78 51.11
CA HIS A 190 -10.81 23.72 52.44
C HIS A 190 -10.67 25.11 53.07
N LEU A 191 -10.20 26.09 52.30
CA LEU A 191 -10.08 27.48 52.78
C LEU A 191 -11.43 28.07 53.18
N LEU A 192 -12.48 27.81 52.39
CA LEU A 192 -13.84 28.24 52.72
C LEU A 192 -14.32 27.61 54.03
N LEU A 193 -14.15 26.30 54.20
CA LEU A 193 -14.54 25.61 55.43
C LEU A 193 -13.82 26.17 56.67
N VAL A 194 -12.52 26.45 56.56
CA VAL A 194 -11.75 27.08 57.65
C VAL A 194 -12.27 28.48 57.95
N LYS A 195 -12.61 29.27 56.92
CA LYS A 195 -13.17 30.61 57.12
C LYS A 195 -14.57 30.59 57.72
N GLU A 196 -15.40 29.60 57.38
CA GLU A 196 -16.70 29.38 58.01
C GLU A 196 -16.53 29.08 59.51
N GLN A 197 -15.58 28.22 59.87
CA GLN A 197 -15.26 27.92 61.28
C GLN A 197 -14.75 29.15 62.05
N GLU A 198 -13.80 29.89 61.49
CA GLU A 198 -13.31 31.14 62.11
C GLU A 198 -14.42 32.18 62.31
N LEU A 199 -15.35 32.29 61.35
CA LEU A 199 -16.51 33.18 61.46
C LEU A 199 -17.45 32.72 62.58
N GLU A 200 -17.72 31.43 62.69
CA GLU A 200 -18.58 30.87 63.74
C GLU A 200 -17.98 31.09 65.14
N GLU A 201 -16.67 30.88 65.29
CA GLU A 201 -15.94 31.19 66.53
C GLU A 201 -16.04 32.68 66.90
N LYS A 202 -15.86 33.58 65.92
CA LYS A 202 -16.00 35.03 66.15
C LYS A 202 -17.43 35.42 66.52
N VAL A 203 -18.44 34.81 65.89
CA VAL A 203 -19.85 35.03 66.25
C VAL A 203 -20.10 34.58 67.69
N GLN A 204 -19.55 33.45 68.11
CA GLN A 204 -19.69 32.97 69.49
C GLN A 204 -18.98 33.91 70.48
N GLN A 205 -17.76 34.36 70.18
CA GLN A 205 -17.04 35.34 70.99
C GLN A 205 -17.81 36.67 71.12
N LEU A 206 -18.43 37.14 70.02
CA LEU A 206 -19.27 38.33 70.03
C LEU A 206 -20.48 38.15 70.95
N LYS A 207 -21.20 37.03 70.85
CA LYS A 207 -22.34 36.72 71.74
C LYS A 207 -21.94 36.71 73.22
N GLU A 208 -20.78 36.15 73.55
CA GLU A 208 -20.25 36.19 74.91
C GLU A 208 -19.88 37.60 75.37
N SER A 209 -19.28 38.41 74.48
CA SER A 209 -18.95 39.80 74.80
C SER A 209 -20.20 40.66 75.01
N GLU A 210 -21.25 40.42 74.21
CA GLU A 210 -22.54 41.08 74.30
C GLU A 210 -23.26 40.72 75.60
N SER A 211 -23.26 39.44 75.99
CA SER A 211 -23.84 39.02 77.26
C SER A 211 -23.09 39.59 78.48
N ARG A 212 -21.75 39.64 78.45
CA ARG A 212 -20.95 40.32 79.48
C ARG A 212 -21.27 41.82 79.56
N ALA A 213 -21.40 42.48 78.42
CA ALA A 213 -21.76 43.90 78.37
C ALA A 213 -23.16 44.15 78.93
N GLU A 214 -24.12 43.27 78.65
CA GLU A 214 -25.47 43.37 79.18
C GLU A 214 -25.52 43.15 80.70
N SER A 215 -24.79 42.16 81.22
CA SER A 215 -24.65 41.98 82.68
C SER A 215 -24.10 43.23 83.36
N LEU A 216 -23.04 43.83 82.81
CA LEU A 216 -22.47 45.08 83.34
C LEU A 216 -23.45 46.26 83.25
N ARG A 217 -24.25 46.34 82.19
CA ARG A 217 -25.32 47.37 82.08
C ARG A 217 -26.36 47.19 83.18
N ILE A 218 -26.76 45.96 83.48
CA ILE A 218 -27.72 45.66 84.57
C ILE A 218 -27.10 46.04 85.92
N GLU A 219 -25.85 45.67 86.19
CA GLU A 219 -25.13 46.03 87.42
C GLU A 219 -25.03 47.55 87.60
N LEU A 220 -24.62 48.28 86.56
CA LEU A 220 -24.56 49.75 86.58
C LEU A 220 -25.94 50.36 86.85
N ARG A 221 -27.01 49.80 86.27
CA ARG A 221 -28.39 50.26 86.51
C ARG A 221 -28.79 50.04 87.96
N ASN A 222 -28.43 48.90 88.55
CA ASN A 222 -28.69 48.59 89.95
C ASN A 222 -27.91 49.54 90.88
N HIS A 223 -26.63 49.78 90.61
CA HIS A 223 -25.83 50.74 91.37
C HIS A 223 -26.36 52.17 91.26
N ALA A 224 -26.77 52.60 90.06
CA ALA A 224 -27.41 53.90 89.88
C ALA A 224 -28.71 54.03 90.68
N GLN A 225 -29.53 52.97 90.72
CA GLN A 225 -30.74 52.93 91.55
C GLN A 225 -30.41 53.03 93.04
N GLN A 226 -29.44 52.24 93.52
CA GLN A 226 -28.99 52.28 94.93
C GLN A 226 -28.50 53.68 95.34
N LEU A 227 -27.73 54.35 94.49
CA LEU A 227 -27.26 55.71 94.75
C LEU A 227 -28.44 56.71 94.83
N ASN A 228 -29.43 56.56 93.96
CA ASN A 228 -30.63 57.40 93.99
C ASN A 228 -31.44 57.17 95.28
N ASP A 229 -31.64 55.91 95.68
CA ASP A 229 -32.34 55.56 96.92
C ASP A 229 -31.62 56.12 98.15
N LEU A 230 -30.28 56.03 98.19
CA LEU A 230 -29.45 56.64 99.25
C LEU A 230 -29.57 58.17 99.26
N GLN A 231 -29.61 58.82 98.10
CA GLN A 231 -29.77 60.27 97.99
C GLN A 231 -31.14 60.73 98.49
N ILE A 232 -32.21 59.97 98.23
CA ILE A 232 -33.56 60.24 98.74
C ILE A 232 -33.59 60.13 100.28
N MET A 233 -32.91 59.11 100.85
CA MET A 233 -32.83 58.93 102.30
C MET A 233 -32.03 60.03 103.01
N LEU A 234 -31.03 60.63 102.37
CA LEU A 234 -30.24 61.72 102.94
C LEU A 234 -30.94 63.10 102.88
N LEU A 235 -31.98 63.24 102.06
CA LEU A 235 -32.73 64.49 101.84
C LEU A 235 -34.03 64.58 102.65
N HIS A 236 -34.42 63.53 103.38
CA HIS A 236 -35.54 63.49 104.33
C HIS A 236 -35.02 63.38 105.77
#